data_AF-A0A7K2Q5A2-F1
#
_entry.id   AF-A0A7K2Q5A2-F1
#
_cell.length_a   1.000
_cell.length_b   1.000
_cell.length_c   1.000
_cell.angle_alpha   90.00
_cell.angle_beta   90.00
_cell.angle_gamma   90.00
#
_symmetry.space_group_name_H-M   'P 1'
#
loop_
_entity.id
_entity.type
_entity.pdbx_description
1 polymer ?
#
loop_
_entity_poly.entity_id
_entity_poly.type
_entity_poly.pdbx_seq_one_letter_code
_entity_poly.pdbx_strand_id
1 'polypeptide(L)'
;KIVGVYSANDGMAAGIISALKAAGVSSLPPVTGQDAELAGVQRIVAGEQYMTVYKSYAPEAAAAAEMAVSLAQGEKIDGLINQVVDSPTVKAVPSVLVPGIAVTKNNIRSTVVYDGVYTIAEICTDRYKSACDEIGLK
;
A
#
# COMPACT_ATOMS: atom_id res chain seq x y z
N LYS A 1 17.52 -7.28 20.70
CA LYS A 1 16.07 -7.55 20.50
C LYS A 1 15.54 -6.53 19.52
N ILE A 2 15.02 -6.96 18.36
CA ILE A 2 14.35 -6.09 17.38
C ILE A 2 12.88 -6.01 17.78
N VAL A 3 12.34 -4.80 17.94
CA VAL A 3 10.95 -4.58 18.39
C VAL A 3 10.01 -4.13 17.26
N GLY A 4 10.57 -3.86 16.08
CA GLY A 4 9.85 -3.44 14.88
C GLY A 4 10.83 -3.27 13.73
N VAL A 5 10.34 -3.39 12.50
CA VAL A 5 11.11 -3.06 11.30
C VAL A 5 10.28 -2.13 10.42
N TYR A 6 10.83 -0.94 10.20
CA TYR A 6 10.30 -0.01 9.22
C TYR A 6 10.78 -0.43 7.83
N SER A 7 9.89 -1.06 7.05
CA SER A 7 10.10 -1.31 5.62
C SER A 7 9.35 -0.26 4.82
N ALA A 8 10.01 0.30 3.81
CA ALA A 8 9.39 1.35 2.98
C ALA A 8 8.49 0.81 1.85
N ASN A 9 8.50 -0.51 1.57
CA ASN A 9 7.54 -1.15 0.68
C ASN A 9 7.36 -2.65 0.98
N ASP A 10 6.37 -3.28 0.34
CA ASP A 10 5.99 -4.67 0.53
C ASP A 10 7.05 -5.66 0.02
N GLY A 11 7.72 -5.37 -1.10
CA GLY A 11 8.85 -6.17 -1.60
C GLY A 11 10.03 -6.24 -0.62
N MET A 12 10.44 -5.12 -0.03
CA MET A 12 11.46 -5.12 1.03
C MET A 12 10.98 -5.83 2.28
N ALA A 13 9.69 -5.68 2.63
CA ALA A 13 9.11 -6.36 3.78
C ALA A 13 9.20 -7.89 3.62
N ALA A 14 8.98 -8.40 2.40
CA ALA A 14 9.14 -9.82 2.09
C ALA A 14 10.57 -10.33 2.35
N GLY A 15 11.59 -9.57 1.92
CA GLY A 15 12.99 -9.91 2.15
C GLY A 15 13.36 -9.89 3.64
N ILE A 16 12.91 -8.87 4.37
CA ILE A 16 13.11 -8.72 5.82
C ILE A 16 12.49 -9.90 6.57
N ILE A 17 11.22 -10.22 6.31
CA ILE A 17 10.50 -11.33 6.96
C ILE A 17 11.20 -12.66 6.68
N SER A 18 11.66 -12.86 5.44
CA SER A 18 12.40 -14.08 5.06
C SER A 18 13.72 -14.20 5.83
N ALA A 19 14.49 -13.12 5.93
CA ALA A 19 15.74 -13.09 6.68
C ALA A 19 15.53 -13.34 8.19
N LEU A 20 14.49 -12.73 8.78
CA LEU A 20 14.12 -12.95 10.18
C LEU A 20 13.78 -14.42 10.44
N LYS A 21 12.95 -15.02 9.58
CA LYS A 21 12.60 -16.45 9.68
C LYS A 21 13.83 -17.36 9.52
N ALA A 22 14.70 -17.08 8.55
CA ALA A 22 15.94 -17.84 8.35
C ALA A 22 16.89 -17.75 9.54
N ALA A 23 16.88 -16.62 10.27
CA ALA A 23 17.62 -16.43 11.50
C ALA A 23 16.96 -17.06 12.75
N GLY A 24 15.86 -17.80 12.59
CA GLY A 24 15.15 -18.48 13.67
C GLY A 24 14.21 -17.57 14.49
N VAL A 25 13.87 -16.38 13.99
CA VAL A 25 12.88 -15.50 14.65
C VAL A 25 11.49 -16.05 14.38
N SER A 26 10.91 -16.74 15.36
CA SER A 26 9.57 -17.36 15.27
C SER A 26 8.45 -16.35 15.51
N SER A 27 8.61 -15.45 16.48
CA SER A 27 7.70 -14.34 16.71
C SER A 27 8.24 -13.11 16.00
N LEU A 28 7.71 -12.83 14.81
CA LEU A 28 8.12 -11.67 14.03
C LEU A 28 7.75 -10.36 14.78
N PRO A 29 8.65 -9.38 14.84
CA PRO A 29 8.27 -8.03 15.23
C PRO A 29 7.33 -7.43 14.16
N PRO A 30 6.57 -6.36 14.48
CA PRO A 30 5.80 -5.66 13.46
C PRO A 30 6.71 -5.17 12.33
N VAL A 31 6.38 -5.58 11.10
CA VAL A 31 7.04 -5.13 9.86
C VAL A 31 6.04 -4.31 9.06
N THR A 32 6.38 -3.07 8.73
CA THR A 32 5.55 -2.21 7.87
C THR A 32 5.74 -2.55 6.40
N GLY A 33 5.02 -1.87 5.52
CA GLY A 33 5.20 -1.94 4.09
C GLY A 33 4.40 -0.85 3.39
N GLN A 34 4.37 -0.91 2.07
CA GLN A 34 3.70 0.05 1.20
C GLN A 34 3.45 -0.64 -0.15
N ASP A 35 2.44 -0.15 -0.86
CA ASP A 35 1.98 -0.51 -2.21
C ASP A 35 0.80 -1.49 -2.22
N ALA A 36 0.51 -2.15 -1.10
CA ALA A 36 -0.55 -3.16 -0.99
C ALA A 36 -0.45 -4.23 -2.09
N GLU A 37 0.76 -4.77 -2.28
CA GLU A 37 0.98 -5.91 -3.16
C GLU A 37 0.12 -7.09 -2.67
N LEU A 38 -0.44 -7.90 -3.58
CA LEU A 38 -1.26 -9.06 -3.19
C LEU A 38 -0.55 -9.96 -2.16
N ALA A 39 0.74 -10.22 -2.39
CA ALA A 39 1.56 -10.99 -1.46
C ALA A 39 1.77 -10.28 -0.10
N GLY A 40 1.82 -8.94 -0.09
CA GLY A 40 1.85 -8.11 1.13
C GLY A 40 0.55 -8.22 1.92
N VAL A 41 -0.60 -8.09 1.24
CA VAL A 41 -1.92 -8.26 1.86
C VAL A 41 -2.08 -9.68 2.42
N GLN A 42 -1.66 -10.71 1.68
CA GLN A 42 -1.64 -12.09 2.15
C GLN A 42 -0.73 -12.29 3.38
N ARG A 43 0.44 -11.64 3.43
CA ARG A 43 1.28 -11.62 4.64
C ARG A 43 0.61 -10.92 5.82
N ILE A 44 -0.16 -9.86 5.57
CA ILE A 44 -0.96 -9.19 6.61
C ILE A 44 -2.01 -10.13 7.16
N VAL A 45 -2.77 -10.82 6.30
CA VAL A 45 -3.75 -11.84 6.69
C VAL A 45 -3.08 -12.93 7.55
N ALA A 46 -1.94 -13.47 7.10
CA ALA A 46 -1.18 -14.50 7.81
C ALA A 46 -0.51 -13.99 9.11
N GLY A 47 -0.54 -12.68 9.38
CA GLY A 47 0.09 -12.09 10.57
C GLY A 47 1.62 -11.97 10.49
N GLU A 48 2.20 -12.11 9.30
CA GLU A 48 3.65 -12.02 9.09
C GLU A 48 4.11 -10.58 8.84
N GLN A 49 3.22 -9.75 8.28
CA GLN A 49 3.42 -8.33 8.06
C GLN A 49 2.35 -7.56 8.83
N TYR A 50 2.72 -6.46 9.49
CA TYR A 50 1.79 -5.72 10.34
C TYR A 50 0.80 -4.88 9.53
N MET A 51 1.32 -4.16 8.53
CA MET A 51 0.55 -3.24 7.73
C MET A 51 1.21 -2.98 6.37
N THR A 52 0.45 -2.40 5.46
CA THR A 52 0.94 -1.80 4.21
C THR A 52 0.23 -0.47 3.98
N VAL A 53 0.89 0.51 3.38
CA VAL A 53 0.22 1.74 2.91
C VAL A 53 -0.33 1.49 1.51
N TYR A 54 -1.65 1.47 1.39
CA TYR A 54 -2.36 1.48 0.12
C TYR A 54 -2.43 2.89 -0.46
N LYS A 55 -2.04 3.03 -1.72
CA LYS A 55 -2.19 4.26 -2.51
C LYS A 55 -3.10 3.89 -3.66
N SER A 56 -4.32 4.45 -3.67
CA SER A 56 -5.30 4.06 -4.68
C SER A 56 -4.82 4.52 -6.07
N TYR A 57 -4.61 3.56 -6.97
CA TYR A 57 -4.05 3.82 -8.29
C TYR A 57 -5.00 4.63 -9.18
N ALA A 58 -6.31 4.41 -9.06
CA ALA A 58 -7.31 5.07 -9.89
C ALA A 58 -7.30 6.61 -9.74
N PRO A 59 -7.39 7.19 -8.52
CA PRO A 59 -7.31 8.64 -8.37
C PRO A 59 -5.94 9.22 -8.75
N GLU A 60 -4.84 8.50 -8.49
CA GLU A 60 -3.51 8.94 -8.89
C GLU A 60 -3.35 8.99 -10.42
N ALA A 61 -3.77 7.93 -11.11
CA ALA A 61 -3.75 7.85 -12.57
C ALA A 61 -4.70 8.87 -13.22
N ALA A 62 -5.89 9.07 -12.65
CA ALA A 62 -6.85 10.05 -13.14
C ALA A 62 -6.29 11.48 -13.04
N ALA A 63 -5.75 11.87 -11.89
CA ALA A 63 -5.15 13.18 -11.70
C ALA A 63 -3.95 13.40 -12.64
N ALA A 64 -3.09 12.38 -12.80
CA ALA A 64 -1.95 12.45 -13.71
C ALA A 64 -2.40 12.62 -15.18
N ALA A 65 -3.42 11.87 -15.61
CA ALA A 65 -3.95 11.95 -16.97
C ALA A 65 -4.61 13.30 -17.24
N GLU A 66 -5.41 13.81 -16.29
CA GLU A 66 -6.07 15.11 -16.40
C GLU A 66 -5.05 16.25 -16.53
N MET A 67 -4.04 16.27 -15.65
CA MET A 67 -2.95 17.24 -15.74
C MET A 67 -2.20 17.16 -17.08
N ALA A 68 -1.89 15.94 -17.55
CA ALA A 68 -1.16 15.75 -18.80
C ALA A 68 -1.96 16.26 -20.02
N VAL A 69 -3.26 15.97 -20.07
CA VAL A 69 -4.15 16.41 -21.17
C VAL A 69 -4.32 17.92 -21.15
N SER A 70 -4.62 18.53 -20.00
CA SER A 70 -4.77 19.99 -19.90
C SER A 70 -3.48 20.71 -20.30
N LEU A 71 -2.31 20.24 -19.84
CA LEU A 71 -1.02 20.81 -20.25
C LEU A 71 -0.77 20.67 -21.76
N ALA A 72 -1.11 19.51 -22.35
CA ALA A 72 -0.98 19.30 -23.79
C ALA A 72 -1.91 20.19 -24.63
N GLN A 73 -3.06 20.59 -24.07
CA GLN A 73 -4.01 21.51 -24.68
C GLN A 73 -3.69 22.99 -24.42
N GLY A 74 -2.65 23.28 -23.63
CA GLY A 74 -2.29 24.64 -23.23
C GLY A 74 -3.21 25.25 -22.18
N GLU A 75 -3.98 24.41 -21.49
CA GLU A 75 -4.88 24.82 -20.40
C GLU A 75 -4.12 24.99 -19.08
N LYS A 76 -4.76 25.70 -18.14
CA LYS A 76 -4.24 25.87 -16.78
C LYS A 76 -4.63 24.69 -15.91
N ILE A 77 -3.73 24.28 -15.03
CA ILE A 77 -3.95 23.19 -14.07
C ILE A 77 -4.22 23.67 -12.63
N ASP A 78 -4.30 24.98 -12.39
CA ASP A 78 -4.42 25.56 -11.03
C ASP A 78 -5.59 24.97 -10.22
N GLY A 79 -6.68 24.59 -10.90
CA GLY A 79 -7.85 23.96 -10.27
C GLY A 79 -7.65 22.51 -9.81
N LEU A 80 -6.61 21.84 -10.30
CA LEU A 80 -6.25 20.47 -9.93
C LEU A 80 -5.29 20.44 -8.74
N ILE A 81 -4.50 21.50 -8.56
CA ILE A 81 -3.43 21.57 -7.59
C ILE A 81 -3.99 21.65 -6.17
N ASN A 82 -3.55 20.73 -5.30
CA ASN A 82 -3.91 20.72 -3.88
C ASN A 82 -2.69 20.90 -2.95
N GLN A 83 -1.48 20.92 -3.52
CA GLN A 83 -0.24 21.14 -2.78
C GLN A 83 0.85 21.78 -3.65
N VAL A 84 1.87 22.29 -2.99
CA VAL A 84 3.11 22.83 -3.51
C VAL A 84 4.27 22.12 -2.81
N VAL A 85 5.10 21.41 -3.56
CA VAL A 85 6.21 20.62 -3.00
C VAL A 85 7.56 21.13 -3.50
N ASP A 86 8.58 20.95 -2.68
CA ASP A 86 9.95 21.21 -3.09
C ASP A 86 10.59 19.93 -3.64
N SER A 87 11.40 20.09 -4.68
CA SER A 87 12.39 19.10 -5.11
C SER A 87 13.81 19.62 -4.81
N PRO A 88 14.85 18.79 -4.96
CA PRO A 88 16.24 19.24 -4.78
C PRO A 88 16.65 20.39 -5.72
N THR A 89 15.99 20.55 -6.88
CA THR A 89 16.37 21.51 -7.93
C THR A 89 15.33 22.59 -8.18
N VAL A 90 14.05 22.32 -7.90
CA VAL A 90 12.94 23.24 -8.15
C VAL A 90 12.14 23.41 -6.87
N LYS A 91 11.93 24.67 -6.48
CA LYS A 91 11.10 25.07 -5.34
C LYS A 91 9.68 25.33 -5.79
N ALA A 92 8.75 25.10 -4.87
CA ALA A 92 7.33 25.39 -5.06
C ALA A 92 6.69 24.76 -6.32
N VAL A 93 6.92 23.47 -6.54
CA VAL A 93 6.33 22.70 -7.65
C VAL A 93 4.84 22.46 -7.39
N PRO A 94 3.93 22.94 -8.27
CA PRO A 94 2.49 22.63 -8.16
C PRO A 94 2.27 21.12 -8.24
N SER A 95 1.51 20.56 -7.30
CA SER A 95 1.35 19.13 -7.12
C SER A 95 -0.06 18.73 -6.74
N VAL A 96 -0.40 17.48 -7.07
CA VAL A 96 -1.56 16.77 -6.54
C VAL A 96 -1.06 15.63 -5.67
N LEU A 97 -1.28 15.71 -4.36
CA LEU A 97 -0.97 14.64 -3.43
C LEU A 97 -2.23 13.81 -3.16
N VAL A 98 -2.19 12.53 -3.55
CA VAL A 98 -3.22 11.55 -3.24
C VAL A 98 -2.93 10.95 -1.86
N PRO A 99 -3.91 10.89 -0.95
CA PRO A 99 -3.70 10.35 0.39
C PRO A 99 -3.43 8.84 0.36
N GLY A 100 -2.43 8.40 1.14
CA GLY A 100 -2.21 6.99 1.43
C GLY A 100 -3.10 6.51 2.58
N ILE A 101 -3.53 5.25 2.52
CA ILE A 101 -4.37 4.61 3.52
C ILE A 101 -3.59 3.47 4.16
N ALA A 102 -3.44 3.46 5.48
CA ALA A 102 -2.86 2.32 6.19
C ALA A 102 -3.82 1.13 6.14
N VAL A 103 -3.38 0.02 5.56
CA VAL A 103 -4.10 -1.25 5.50
C VAL A 103 -3.51 -2.21 6.53
N THR A 104 -4.40 -2.74 7.37
CA THR A 104 -4.14 -3.74 8.41
C THR A 104 -5.21 -4.83 8.30
N LYS A 105 -5.10 -5.91 9.09
CA LYS A 105 -6.14 -6.96 9.16
C LYS A 105 -7.56 -6.41 9.32
N ASN A 106 -7.72 -5.27 10.00
CA ASN A 106 -9.03 -4.73 10.37
C ASN A 106 -9.76 -4.01 9.23
N ASN A 107 -9.08 -3.64 8.14
CA ASN A 107 -9.68 -2.80 7.09
C ASN A 107 -9.35 -3.25 5.65
N ILE A 108 -8.87 -4.49 5.44
CA ILE A 108 -8.66 -5.04 4.07
C ILE A 108 -9.95 -4.97 3.24
N ARG A 109 -11.10 -5.35 3.83
CA ARG A 109 -12.39 -5.35 3.13
C ARG A 109 -12.80 -3.95 2.68
N SER A 110 -12.62 -2.93 3.53
CA SER A 110 -13.05 -1.55 3.25
C SER A 110 -12.02 -0.73 2.48
N THR A 111 -10.94 -1.35 2.00
CA THR A 111 -9.88 -0.68 1.22
C THR A 111 -9.68 -1.43 -0.10
N VAL A 112 -8.66 -2.27 -0.19
CA VAL A 112 -8.26 -2.95 -1.44
C VAL A 112 -9.36 -3.83 -2.05
N VAL A 113 -10.28 -4.36 -1.24
CA VAL A 113 -11.43 -5.13 -1.76
C VAL A 113 -12.56 -4.21 -2.20
N TYR A 114 -12.88 -3.17 -1.42
CA TYR A 114 -13.91 -2.20 -1.76
C TYR A 114 -13.58 -1.44 -3.05
N ASP A 115 -12.31 -1.07 -3.22
CA ASP A 115 -11.79 -0.40 -4.42
C ASP A 115 -11.60 -1.37 -5.61
N GLY A 116 -11.90 -2.66 -5.44
CA GLY A 116 -11.83 -3.67 -6.50
C GLY A 116 -10.40 -4.01 -6.94
N VAL A 117 -9.38 -3.69 -6.13
CA VAL A 117 -7.98 -4.02 -6.42
C VAL A 117 -7.78 -5.53 -6.42
N TYR A 118 -8.37 -6.21 -5.43
CA TYR A 118 -8.38 -7.67 -5.33
C TYR A 118 -9.74 -8.18 -4.88
N THR A 119 -10.10 -9.34 -5.38
CA THR A 119 -11.20 -10.14 -4.84
C THR A 119 -10.78 -10.84 -3.55
N ILE A 120 -11.76 -11.20 -2.71
CA ILE A 120 -11.51 -12.02 -1.53
C ILE A 120 -10.91 -13.37 -1.93
N ALA A 121 -11.28 -13.94 -3.08
CA ALA A 121 -10.74 -15.21 -3.56
C ALA A 121 -9.23 -15.12 -3.90
N GLU A 122 -8.75 -14.00 -4.44
CA GLU A 122 -7.33 -13.78 -4.70
C GLU A 122 -6.52 -13.65 -3.40
N ILE A 123 -7.10 -13.01 -2.38
CA ILE A 123 -6.45 -12.86 -1.07
C ILE A 123 -6.49 -14.18 -0.28
N CYS A 124 -7.67 -14.79 -0.19
CA CYS A 124 -7.99 -15.94 0.65
C CYS A 124 -7.92 -17.26 -0.12
N THR A 125 -6.81 -17.50 -0.82
CA THR A 125 -6.52 -18.80 -1.43
C THR A 125 -6.46 -19.91 -0.37
N ASP A 126 -6.44 -21.18 -0.77
CA ASP A 126 -6.45 -22.34 0.15
C ASP A 126 -5.40 -22.23 1.26
N ARG A 127 -4.22 -21.67 0.96
CA ARG A 127 -3.15 -21.43 1.93
C ARG A 127 -3.53 -20.44 3.03
N TYR A 128 -4.33 -19.43 2.71
CA TYR A 128 -4.66 -18.31 3.61
C TYR A 128 -6.08 -18.39 4.17
N LYS A 129 -6.89 -19.36 3.74
CA LYS A 129 -8.31 -19.51 4.10
C LYS A 129 -8.56 -19.47 5.61
N SER A 130 -7.81 -20.25 6.40
CA SER A 130 -7.96 -20.26 7.86
C SER A 130 -7.70 -18.88 8.47
N ALA A 131 -6.62 -18.21 8.06
CA ALA A 131 -6.28 -16.89 8.56
C ALA A 131 -7.28 -15.81 8.12
N CYS A 132 -7.86 -15.94 6.93
CA CYS A 132 -8.98 -15.10 6.48
C CYS A 132 -10.25 -15.33 7.31
N ASP A 133 -10.59 -16.58 7.58
CA ASP A 133 -11.76 -16.95 8.38
C ASP A 133 -11.67 -16.36 9.80
N GLU A 134 -10.48 -16.40 10.42
CA GLU A 134 -10.19 -15.83 11.75
C GLU A 134 -10.44 -14.32 11.82
N ILE A 135 -10.19 -13.58 10.74
CA ILE A 135 -10.39 -12.12 10.68
C ILE A 135 -11.73 -11.72 10.04
N GLY A 136 -12.59 -12.68 9.69
CA GLY A 136 -13.89 -12.42 9.05
C GLY A 136 -13.80 -11.93 7.59
N LEU A 137 -12.68 -12.18 6.92
CA LEU A 137 -12.49 -11.85 5.50
C LEU A 137 -13.03 -13.01 4.64
N LYS A 138 -14.35 -13.03 4.45
CA LYS A 138 -15.11 -14.05 3.70
C LYS A 138 -15.89 -13.46 2.54
#